data_AF-A0A7J4B248-F1
#
_entry.id   AF-A0A7J4B248-F1
#
_cell.length_a   1.000
_cell.length_b   1.000
_cell.length_c   1.000
_cell.angle_alpha   90.00
_cell.angle_beta   90.00
_cell.angle_gamma   90.00
#
_symmetry.space_group_name_H-M   'P 1'
#
loop_
_entity.id
_entity.type
_entity.pdbx_description
1 polymer ?
#
loop_
_entity_poly.entity_id
_entity_poly.type
_entity_poly.pdbx_seq_one_letter_code
_entity_poly.pdbx_strand_id
1 'polypeptide(L)'
;MVKLLSNRIVVGISGASGVILGIRLLEELKKLKIETHLVLTETAEKIIKTETKYDVKYVKKLADFFYENDDFFAKISSGSFKTLGMVIIPCSMKTLAGIANGYADNLLLRSADVCLKERRKLVLVVRETPLSLIHIENMEKVSRTGGIIMPANLSFYSRPKNIDDMINHLIGKILDLFEIDNDIYKRWE
;
A
#
# COMPACT_ATOMS: atom_id res chain seq x y z
N MET A 1 2.69 -8.24 -30.40
CA MET A 1 3.66 -8.42 -29.31
C MET A 1 3.05 -7.83 -28.05
N VAL A 2 2.43 -8.67 -27.19
CA VAL A 2 1.82 -8.20 -25.94
C VAL A 2 2.95 -7.73 -25.03
N LYS A 3 2.97 -6.44 -24.70
CA LYS A 3 3.95 -5.87 -23.79
C LYS A 3 3.74 -6.56 -22.45
N LEU A 4 4.72 -7.36 -21.99
CA LEU A 4 4.78 -7.82 -20.62
C LEU A 4 4.57 -6.59 -19.73
N LEU A 5 3.48 -6.58 -18.97
CA LEU A 5 3.24 -5.55 -17.97
C LEU A 5 4.48 -5.51 -17.09
N SER A 6 4.99 -4.30 -16.83
CA SER A 6 6.11 -4.09 -15.93
C SER A 6 5.79 -4.76 -14.59
N ASN A 7 6.59 -5.75 -14.15
CA ASN A 7 6.39 -6.48 -12.89
C ASN A 7 6.86 -5.64 -11.68
N ARG A 8 6.29 -4.44 -11.54
CA ARG A 8 6.71 -3.43 -10.56
C ARG A 8 5.53 -2.89 -9.78
N ILE A 9 5.66 -2.78 -8.46
CA ILE A 9 4.64 -2.20 -7.58
C ILE A 9 5.26 -1.08 -6.74
N VAL A 10 4.54 0.03 -6.63
CA VAL A 10 4.86 1.06 -5.65
C VAL A 10 4.22 0.69 -4.31
N VAL A 11 5.01 0.66 -3.25
CA VAL A 11 4.53 0.38 -1.89
C VAL A 11 4.72 1.64 -1.05
N GLY A 12 3.62 2.18 -0.56
CA GLY A 12 3.62 3.28 0.39
C GLY A 12 3.33 2.78 1.79
N ILE A 13 4.08 3.21 2.80
CA ILE A 13 3.72 2.98 4.21
C ILE A 13 3.54 4.35 4.86
N SER A 14 2.33 4.64 5.32
CA SER A 14 1.98 5.93 5.91
C SER A 14 1.75 5.82 7.42
N GLY A 15 1.55 6.98 8.06
CA GLY A 15 1.47 7.13 9.52
C GLY A 15 0.16 6.63 10.13
N ALA A 16 -0.16 5.35 10.00
CA ALA A 16 -1.24 4.68 10.70
C ALA A 16 -0.73 3.40 11.36
N SER A 17 -1.45 2.93 12.38
CA SER A 17 -1.16 1.65 13.04
C SER A 17 -1.34 0.48 12.07
N GLY A 18 -0.62 -0.62 12.31
CA GLY A 18 -0.62 -1.80 11.44
C GLY A 18 0.49 -1.79 10.40
N VAL A 19 1.61 -1.12 10.66
CA VAL A 19 2.79 -1.09 9.77
C VAL A 19 3.35 -2.47 9.45
N ILE A 20 3.09 -3.47 10.30
CA ILE A 20 3.40 -4.87 10.02
C ILE A 20 2.77 -5.39 8.72
N LEU A 21 1.60 -4.86 8.32
CA LEU A 21 0.95 -5.22 7.07
C LEU A 21 1.81 -4.81 5.87
N GLY A 22 2.35 -3.58 5.88
CA GLY A 22 3.25 -3.11 4.82
C GLY A 22 4.57 -3.86 4.78
N ILE A 23 5.12 -4.20 5.95
CA ILE A 23 6.34 -5.02 6.07
C ILE A 23 6.09 -6.43 5.49
N ARG A 24 4.99 -7.09 5.89
CA ARG A 24 4.63 -8.41 5.35
C ARG A 24 4.46 -8.34 3.83
N LEU A 25 3.77 -7.33 3.31
CA LEU A 25 3.61 -7.19 1.87
C LEU A 25 4.96 -7.11 1.13
N LEU A 26 5.92 -6.32 1.65
CA LEU A 26 7.26 -6.25 1.05
C LEU A 26 7.98 -7.60 1.08
N GLU A 27 7.87 -8.37 2.18
CA GLU A 27 8.44 -9.72 2.28
C GLU A 27 7.88 -10.66 1.21
N GLU A 28 6.56 -10.63 0.99
CA GLU A 28 5.90 -11.51 0.01
C GLU A 28 6.19 -11.08 -1.43
N LEU A 29 6.15 -9.78 -1.74
CA LEU A 29 6.52 -9.28 -3.06
C LEU A 29 7.98 -9.64 -3.42
N LYS A 30 8.89 -9.59 -2.44
CA LYS A 30 10.28 -10.02 -2.60
C LYS A 30 10.40 -11.51 -2.92
N LYS A 31 9.67 -12.37 -2.22
CA LYS A 31 9.62 -13.82 -2.50
C LYS A 31 9.11 -14.11 -3.92
N LEU A 32 8.10 -13.35 -4.35
CA LEU A 32 7.48 -13.43 -5.68
C LEU A 32 8.31 -12.75 -6.78
N LYS A 33 9.48 -12.17 -6.44
CA LYS A 33 10.38 -11.47 -7.37
C LYS A 33 9.68 -10.32 -8.13
N ILE A 34 8.80 -9.61 -7.44
CA ILE A 34 8.15 -8.39 -7.93
C ILE A 34 9.01 -7.22 -7.51
N GLU A 35 9.44 -6.40 -8.47
CA GLU A 35 10.27 -5.23 -8.19
C GLU A 35 9.45 -4.17 -7.43
N THR A 36 9.98 -3.71 -6.30
CA THR A 36 9.27 -2.84 -5.37
C THR A 36 9.91 -1.47 -5.23
N HIS A 37 9.07 -0.44 -5.26
CA HIS A 37 9.44 0.96 -5.06
C HIS A 37 8.78 1.48 -3.79
N LEU A 38 9.55 1.58 -2.71
CA LEU A 38 9.08 1.93 -1.38
C LEU A 38 9.17 3.43 -1.11
N VAL A 39 8.12 3.97 -0.49
CA VAL A 39 8.11 5.28 0.17
C VAL A 39 7.56 5.12 1.58
N LEU A 40 8.27 5.68 2.57
CA LEU A 40 7.84 5.73 3.96
C LEU A 40 7.59 7.17 4.35
N THR A 41 6.48 7.46 5.05
CA THR A 41 6.38 8.75 5.73
C THR A 41 7.21 8.76 7.01
N GLU A 42 7.61 9.93 7.47
CA GLU A 42 8.39 10.11 8.70
C GLU A 42 7.61 9.58 9.92
N THR A 43 6.27 9.71 9.91
CA THR A 43 5.40 9.12 10.92
C THR A 43 5.40 7.59 10.86
N ALA A 44 5.41 6.99 9.67
CA ALA A 44 5.47 5.53 9.52
C ALA A 44 6.79 4.98 10.09
N GLU A 45 7.92 5.65 9.86
CA GLU A 45 9.21 5.25 10.44
C GLU A 45 9.19 5.19 11.97
N LYS A 46 8.50 6.15 12.62
CA LYS A 46 8.31 6.14 14.08
C LYS A 46 7.42 4.98 14.52
N ILE A 47 6.30 4.76 13.83
CA ILE A 47 5.37 3.67 14.15
C ILE A 47 6.03 2.29 13.99
N ILE A 48 6.88 2.09 12.97
CA ILE A 48 7.65 0.85 12.80
C ILE A 48 8.43 0.51 14.07
N LYS A 49 9.13 1.50 14.65
CA LYS A 49 9.92 1.32 15.88
C LYS A 49 9.04 1.10 17.12
N THR A 50 7.81 1.61 17.12
CA THR A 50 6.89 1.51 18.25
C THR A 50 6.09 0.21 18.25
N GLU A 51 5.57 -0.21 17.09
CA GLU A 51 4.65 -1.35 16.99
C GLU A 51 5.35 -2.68 16.67
N THR A 52 6.61 -2.63 16.23
CA THR A 52 7.31 -3.82 15.74
C THR A 52 8.71 -3.93 16.32
N LYS A 53 9.29 -5.12 16.21
CA LYS A 53 10.70 -5.39 16.52
C LYS A 53 11.66 -4.98 15.40
N TYR A 54 11.16 -4.45 14.28
CA TYR A 54 11.98 -4.19 13.10
C TYR A 54 12.66 -2.83 13.17
N ASP A 55 13.90 -2.80 12.70
CA ASP A 55 14.60 -1.55 12.41
C ASP A 55 14.14 -0.98 11.06
N VAL A 56 14.07 0.34 10.96
CA VAL A 56 13.67 1.02 9.72
C VAL A 56 14.62 0.70 8.56
N LYS A 57 15.93 0.54 8.80
CA LYS A 57 16.88 0.16 7.75
C LYS A 57 16.63 -1.26 7.24
N TYR A 58 16.17 -2.17 8.09
CA TYR A 58 15.75 -3.50 7.65
C TYR A 58 14.55 -3.40 6.70
N VAL A 59 13.53 -2.62 7.07
CA VAL A 59 12.34 -2.42 6.23
C VAL A 59 12.70 -1.81 4.88
N LYS A 60 13.58 -0.78 4.87
CA LYS A 60 14.08 -0.17 3.62
C LYS A 60 14.79 -1.19 2.71
N LYS A 61 15.50 -2.17 3.27
CA LYS A 61 16.21 -3.25 2.52
C LYS A 61 15.29 -4.38 2.03
N LEU A 62 14.03 -4.42 2.46
CA LEU A 62 13.07 -5.36 1.90
C LEU A 62 12.70 -4.99 0.47
N ALA A 63 12.66 -3.68 0.16
CA ALA A 63 12.37 -3.19 -1.18
C ALA A 63 13.60 -3.17 -2.10
N ASP A 64 13.36 -3.20 -3.42
CA ASP A 64 14.42 -3.03 -4.43
C ASP A 64 14.88 -1.59 -4.53
N PHE A 65 13.93 -0.65 -4.42
CA PHE A 65 14.19 0.79 -4.37
C PHE A 65 13.47 1.40 -3.18
N PHE A 66 14.16 2.29 -2.48
CA PHE A 66 13.58 3.16 -1.46
C PHE A 66 13.81 4.62 -1.85
N TYR A 67 12.78 5.46 -1.68
CA TYR A 67 12.83 6.89 -1.91
C TYR A 67 12.43 7.63 -0.65
N GLU A 68 13.13 8.74 -0.36
CA GLU A 68 12.70 9.67 0.69
C GLU A 68 11.40 10.34 0.27
N ASN A 69 10.55 10.67 1.24
CA ASN A 69 9.19 11.15 0.98
C ASN A 69 9.16 12.55 0.34
N ASP A 70 10.26 13.30 0.39
CA ASP A 70 10.44 14.61 -0.23
C ASP A 70 11.15 14.54 -1.61
N ASP A 71 11.54 13.35 -2.07
CA ASP A 71 12.22 13.16 -3.35
C ASP A 71 11.25 13.18 -4.55
N PHE A 72 10.88 14.37 -5.01
CA PHE A 72 10.06 14.53 -6.22
C PHE A 72 10.75 14.14 -7.52
N PHE A 73 12.06 13.88 -7.52
CA PHE A 73 12.81 13.42 -8.70
C PHE A 73 12.85 11.89 -8.82
N ALA A 74 12.31 11.17 -7.84
CA ALA A 74 12.14 9.73 -7.89
C ALA A 74 11.32 9.29 -9.13
N LYS A 75 11.67 8.12 -9.69
CA LYS A 75 11.01 7.57 -10.90
C LYS A 75 9.48 7.51 -10.77
N ILE A 76 8.99 7.19 -9.58
CA ILE A 76 7.57 7.01 -9.26
C ILE A 76 6.77 8.33 -9.23
N SER A 77 7.43 9.49 -9.28
CA SER A 77 6.76 10.80 -9.39
C SER A 77 6.25 11.11 -10.80
N SER A 78 6.62 10.29 -11.79
CA SER A 78 6.29 10.47 -13.21
C SER A 78 5.40 9.35 -13.76
N GLY A 79 4.38 9.74 -14.53
CA GLY A 79 3.54 8.81 -15.28
C GLY A 79 4.26 8.07 -16.40
N SER A 80 5.41 8.56 -16.88
CA SER A 80 6.18 7.83 -17.91
C SER A 80 6.82 6.54 -17.37
N PHE A 81 7.05 6.46 -16.07
CA PHE A 81 7.53 5.25 -15.41
C PHE A 81 6.36 4.28 -15.19
N LYS A 82 6.39 3.12 -15.84
CA LYS A 82 5.29 2.14 -15.82
C LYS A 82 5.40 1.18 -14.63
N THR A 83 4.30 1.00 -13.94
CA THR A 83 4.10 0.07 -12.81
C THR A 83 2.74 -0.63 -12.96
N LEU A 84 2.54 -1.74 -12.24
CA LEU A 84 1.22 -2.38 -12.09
C LEU A 84 0.25 -1.48 -11.31
N GLY A 85 0.79 -0.62 -10.46
CA GLY A 85 0.05 0.34 -9.64
C GLY A 85 0.76 0.61 -8.34
N MET A 86 -0.01 1.04 -7.35
CA MET A 86 0.45 1.41 -6.02
C MET A 86 -0.48 0.84 -4.95
N VAL A 87 0.12 0.45 -3.83
CA VAL A 87 -0.59 0.11 -2.60
C VAL A 87 -0.04 0.95 -1.46
N ILE A 88 -0.92 1.60 -0.70
CA ILE A 88 -0.55 2.32 0.53
C ILE A 88 -1.06 1.51 1.72
N ILE A 89 -0.13 0.95 2.50
CA ILE A 89 -0.44 0.01 3.57
C ILE A 89 0.50 0.19 4.79
N PRO A 90 -0.03 0.60 5.96
CA PRO A 90 -1.37 1.16 6.14
C PRO A 90 -1.49 2.57 5.52
N CYS A 91 -2.72 2.96 5.19
CA CYS A 91 -3.11 4.30 4.74
C CYS A 91 -3.75 5.08 5.89
N SER A 92 -3.10 6.15 6.34
CA SER A 92 -3.62 7.08 7.34
C SER A 92 -4.73 7.95 6.77
N MET A 93 -5.60 8.48 7.63
CA MET A 93 -6.65 9.41 7.21
C MET A 93 -6.08 10.73 6.65
N LYS A 94 -4.89 11.16 7.13
CA LYS A 94 -4.15 12.29 6.54
C LYS A 94 -3.76 12.00 5.08
N THR A 95 -3.18 10.83 4.83
CA THR A 95 -2.78 10.42 3.48
C THR A 95 -3.99 10.27 2.57
N LEU A 96 -5.06 9.64 3.05
CA LEU A 96 -6.32 9.52 2.32
C LEU A 96 -6.87 10.90 1.92
N ALA A 97 -6.92 11.85 2.86
CA ALA A 97 -7.39 13.21 2.60
C ALA A 97 -6.54 13.94 1.55
N GLY A 98 -5.21 13.78 1.60
CA GLY A 98 -4.30 14.33 0.60
C GLY A 98 -4.57 13.79 -0.80
N ILE A 99 -4.75 12.47 -0.93
CA ILE A 99 -5.07 11.80 -2.22
C ILE A 99 -6.44 12.23 -2.72
N ALA A 100 -7.46 12.18 -1.87
CA ALA A 100 -8.83 12.54 -2.21
C ALA A 100 -8.95 13.97 -2.76
N ASN A 101 -8.07 14.88 -2.30
CA ASN A 101 -8.06 16.27 -2.71
C ASN A 101 -6.98 16.64 -3.72
N GLY A 102 -6.24 15.65 -4.25
CA GLY A 102 -5.18 15.90 -5.25
C GLY A 102 -4.03 16.74 -4.72
N TYR A 103 -3.85 16.80 -3.40
CA TYR A 103 -2.83 17.62 -2.76
C TYR A 103 -1.51 16.85 -2.70
N ALA A 104 -0.81 16.79 -3.83
CA ALA A 104 0.43 16.03 -4.02
C ALA A 104 1.67 16.73 -3.41
N ASP A 105 1.63 17.04 -2.12
CA ASP A 105 2.67 17.81 -1.40
C ASP A 105 3.91 17.00 -0.98
N ASN A 106 3.91 15.69 -1.23
CA ASN A 106 5.04 14.79 -1.02
C ASN A 106 5.03 13.66 -2.04
N LEU A 107 6.11 12.87 -2.10
CA LEU A 107 6.29 11.79 -3.06
C LEU A 107 5.23 10.69 -2.94
N LEU A 108 4.82 10.33 -1.72
CA LEU A 108 3.78 9.32 -1.50
C LEU A 108 2.46 9.75 -2.16
N LEU A 109 2.01 10.98 -1.88
CA LEU A 109 0.78 11.53 -2.46
C LEU A 109 0.90 11.74 -3.96
N ARG A 110 2.07 12.21 -4.43
CA ARG A 110 2.34 12.38 -5.86
C ARG A 110 2.31 11.06 -6.61
N SER A 111 2.86 9.99 -6.05
CA SER A 111 2.86 8.66 -6.67
C SER A 111 1.45 8.08 -6.77
N ALA A 112 0.60 8.36 -5.77
CA ALA A 112 -0.82 7.98 -5.80
C ALA A 112 -1.60 8.77 -6.86
N ASP A 113 -1.38 10.08 -6.95
CA ASP A 113 -1.94 10.94 -8.01
C ASP A 113 -1.53 10.47 -9.41
N VAL A 114 -0.26 10.09 -9.58
CA VAL A 114 0.22 9.45 -10.81
C VAL A 114 -0.55 8.18 -11.14
N CYS A 115 -0.83 7.31 -10.16
CA CYS A 115 -1.61 6.11 -10.39
C CYS A 115 -3.03 6.44 -10.86
N LEU A 116 -3.71 7.38 -10.20
CA LEU A 116 -5.07 7.78 -10.57
C LEU A 116 -5.13 8.39 -11.98
N LYS A 117 -4.27 9.34 -12.29
CA LYS A 117 -4.29 10.04 -13.60
C LYS A 117 -3.90 9.13 -14.76
N GLU A 118 -3.01 8.17 -14.54
CA GLU A 118 -2.59 7.18 -15.54
C GLU A 118 -3.51 5.95 -15.59
N ARG A 119 -4.62 5.96 -14.84
CA ARG A 119 -5.57 4.83 -14.73
C ARG A 119 -4.92 3.51 -14.34
N ARG A 120 -3.96 3.58 -13.41
CA ARG A 120 -3.34 2.41 -12.77
C ARG A 120 -4.03 2.08 -11.46
N LYS A 121 -3.87 0.83 -11.03
CA LYS A 121 -4.45 0.35 -9.78
C LYS A 121 -3.87 1.12 -8.60
N LEU A 122 -4.73 1.71 -7.77
CA LEU A 122 -4.34 2.34 -6.50
C LEU A 122 -5.15 1.68 -5.39
N VAL A 123 -4.49 0.98 -4.48
CA VAL A 123 -5.12 0.32 -3.32
C VAL A 123 -4.75 1.08 -2.05
N LEU A 124 -5.75 1.58 -1.33
CA LEU A 124 -5.56 2.27 -0.06
C LEU A 124 -6.04 1.37 1.07
N VAL A 125 -5.08 0.87 1.86
CA VAL A 125 -5.37 0.00 3.01
C VAL A 125 -5.63 0.86 4.23
N VAL A 126 -6.82 1.46 4.29
CA VAL A 126 -7.19 2.42 5.34
C VAL A 126 -7.29 1.75 6.70
N ARG A 127 -6.72 2.38 7.73
CA ARG A 127 -6.81 1.93 9.11
C ARG A 127 -7.22 3.08 10.02
N GLU A 128 -8.50 3.11 10.38
CA GLU A 128 -9.07 4.01 11.38
C GLU A 128 -10.37 3.41 11.94
N THR A 129 -10.68 3.66 13.21
CA THR A 129 -11.98 3.33 13.80
C THR A 129 -12.20 4.09 15.12
N PRO A 130 -13.39 4.70 15.35
CA PRO A 130 -14.53 4.84 14.44
C PRO A 130 -14.25 5.83 13.30
N LEU A 131 -15.09 5.81 12.27
CA LEU A 131 -14.97 6.70 11.11
C LEU A 131 -15.85 7.94 11.28
N SER A 132 -15.29 9.11 11.00
CA SER A 132 -16.05 10.36 10.85
C SER A 132 -16.66 10.46 9.45
N LEU A 133 -17.63 11.35 9.26
CA LEU A 133 -18.19 11.65 7.93
C LEU A 133 -17.10 12.11 6.95
N ILE A 134 -16.11 12.90 7.43
CA ILE A 134 -14.97 13.35 6.63
C ILE A 134 -14.16 12.17 6.08
N HIS A 135 -13.96 11.12 6.88
CA HIS A 135 -13.27 9.92 6.41
C HIS A 135 -14.07 9.23 5.32
N ILE A 136 -15.39 9.09 5.51
CA ILE A 136 -16.30 8.42 4.57
C ILE A 136 -16.35 9.17 3.24
N GLU A 137 -16.52 10.49 3.26
CA GLU A 137 -16.55 11.33 2.05
C GLU A 137 -15.24 11.26 1.26
N ASN A 138 -14.09 11.26 1.95
CA ASN A 138 -12.79 11.08 1.28
C ASN A 138 -12.63 9.67 0.68
N MET A 139 -13.08 8.62 1.38
CA MET A 139 -13.09 7.25 0.85
C MET A 139 -14.00 7.13 -0.37
N GLU A 140 -15.19 7.72 -0.35
CA GLU A 140 -16.11 7.77 -1.48
C GLU A 140 -15.46 8.47 -2.67
N LYS A 141 -14.87 9.64 -2.45
CA LYS A 141 -14.23 10.44 -3.50
C LYS A 141 -13.12 9.66 -4.21
N VAL A 142 -12.23 9.00 -3.45
CA VAL A 142 -11.18 8.16 -4.04
C VAL A 142 -11.76 6.94 -4.77
N SER A 143 -12.81 6.33 -4.24
CA SER A 143 -13.47 5.20 -4.91
C SER A 143 -14.05 5.62 -6.26
N ARG A 144 -14.69 6.80 -6.33
CA ARG A 144 -15.26 7.36 -7.56
C ARG A 144 -14.20 7.73 -8.61
N THR A 145 -12.96 8.01 -8.20
CA THR A 145 -11.85 8.31 -9.13
C THR A 145 -11.12 7.07 -9.63
N GLY A 146 -11.50 5.88 -9.16
CA GLY A 146 -10.95 4.58 -9.57
C GLY A 146 -9.93 3.99 -8.59
N GLY A 147 -9.71 4.64 -7.44
CA GLY A 147 -8.96 4.03 -6.33
C GLY A 147 -9.79 2.95 -5.63
N ILE A 148 -9.11 2.02 -4.97
CA ILE A 148 -9.72 0.93 -4.22
C ILE A 148 -9.53 1.22 -2.73
N ILE A 149 -10.64 1.37 -2.00
CA ILE A 149 -10.63 1.46 -0.55
C ILE A 149 -10.73 0.04 0.02
N MET A 150 -9.68 -0.40 0.70
CA MET A 150 -9.59 -1.72 1.30
C MET A 150 -9.29 -1.59 2.80
N PRO A 151 -10.29 -1.42 3.67
CA PRO A 151 -10.05 -1.27 5.10
C PRO A 151 -9.29 -2.48 5.67
N ALA A 152 -8.40 -2.24 6.63
CA ALA A 152 -7.64 -3.27 7.35
C ALA A 152 -8.52 -4.05 8.34
N ASN A 153 -9.57 -4.69 7.83
CA ASN A 153 -10.57 -5.41 8.62
C ASN A 153 -10.11 -6.84 8.93
N LEU A 154 -10.60 -7.37 10.04
CA LEU A 154 -10.41 -8.77 10.41
C LEU A 154 -11.23 -9.69 9.51
N SER A 155 -10.69 -10.88 9.23
CA SER A 155 -11.36 -11.94 8.48
C SER A 155 -11.40 -13.23 9.30
N PHE A 156 -12.56 -13.88 9.35
CA PHE A 156 -12.80 -15.04 10.22
C PHE A 156 -13.22 -16.31 9.46
N TYR A 157 -13.57 -16.18 8.18
CA TYR A 157 -14.09 -17.31 7.41
C TYR A 157 -13.02 -18.38 7.13
N SER A 158 -11.75 -17.97 7.12
CA SER A 158 -10.59 -18.87 7.05
C SER A 158 -10.26 -19.55 8.39
N ARG A 159 -11.02 -19.27 9.47
CA ARG A 159 -10.78 -19.77 10.83
C ARG A 159 -9.32 -19.56 11.29
N PRO A 160 -8.82 -18.30 11.27
CA PRO A 160 -7.43 -18.00 11.60
C PRO A 160 -7.05 -18.51 12.99
N LYS A 161 -5.83 -19.02 13.14
CA LYS A 161 -5.28 -19.56 14.38
C LYS A 161 -4.43 -18.54 15.13
N ASN A 162 -3.91 -17.55 14.41
CA ASN A 162 -3.03 -16.54 14.96
C ASN A 162 -3.18 -15.22 14.18
N ILE A 163 -2.46 -14.18 14.62
CA ILE A 163 -2.46 -12.86 13.98
C ILE A 163 -1.83 -12.91 12.58
N ASP A 164 -0.80 -13.74 12.38
CA ASP A 164 -0.15 -13.88 11.06
C ASP A 164 -1.13 -14.38 10.00
N ASP A 165 -2.07 -15.28 10.33
CA ASP A 165 -3.10 -15.73 9.41
C ASP A 165 -4.01 -14.57 8.97
N MET A 166 -4.34 -13.65 9.87
CA MET A 166 -5.16 -12.47 9.57
C MET A 166 -4.38 -11.45 8.72
N ILE A 167 -3.09 -11.24 9.02
CA ILE A 167 -2.20 -10.41 8.21
C ILE A 167 -2.11 -10.98 6.79
N ASN A 168 -1.78 -12.27 6.68
CA ASN A 168 -1.63 -12.98 5.41
C ASN A 168 -2.92 -12.95 4.58
N HIS A 169 -4.08 -13.01 5.23
CA HIS A 169 -5.36 -12.82 4.56
C HIS A 169 -5.45 -11.48 3.83
N LEU A 170 -5.16 -10.37 4.52
CA LEU A 170 -5.17 -9.04 3.90
C LEU A 170 -4.13 -8.94 2.78
N ILE A 171 -2.93 -9.50 2.97
CA ILE A 171 -1.88 -9.48 1.96
C ILE A 171 -2.28 -10.27 0.72
N GLY A 172 -2.83 -11.46 0.88
CA GLY A 172 -3.33 -12.27 -0.24
C GLY A 172 -4.45 -11.57 -1.01
N LYS A 173 -5.38 -10.89 -0.32
CA LYS A 173 -6.40 -10.06 -0.98
C LYS A 173 -5.80 -8.90 -1.77
N ILE A 174 -4.71 -8.28 -1.32
CA ILE A 174 -3.98 -7.25 -2.08
C ILE A 174 -3.33 -7.88 -3.32
N LEU A 175 -2.64 -9.01 -3.17
CA LEU A 175 -2.02 -9.72 -4.30
C LEU A 175 -3.06 -10.11 -5.35
N ASP A 176 -4.22 -10.62 -4.93
CA ASP A 176 -5.34 -10.91 -5.82
C ASP A 176 -5.87 -9.66 -6.55
N LEU A 177 -5.94 -8.50 -5.87
CA LEU A 177 -6.31 -7.25 -6.53
C LEU A 177 -5.34 -6.91 -7.66
N PHE A 178 -4.05 -7.21 -7.50
CA PHE A 178 -3.04 -7.02 -8.54
C PHE A 178 -2.92 -8.18 -9.53
N GLU A 179 -3.81 -9.18 -9.45
CA GLU A 179 -3.79 -10.38 -10.29
C GLU A 179 -2.47 -11.16 -10.17
N ILE A 180 -1.90 -11.17 -8.96
CA ILE A 180 -0.69 -11.92 -8.62
C ILE A 180 -1.09 -13.21 -7.94
N ASP A 181 -0.76 -14.33 -8.57
CA ASP A 181 -0.98 -15.66 -8.00
C ASP A 181 -0.23 -15.83 -6.68
N ASN A 182 -0.95 -16.32 -5.67
CA ASN A 182 -0.45 -16.51 -4.31
C ASN A 182 -1.26 -17.60 -3.59
N ASP A 183 -0.62 -18.26 -2.63
CA ASP A 183 -1.16 -19.30 -1.76
C ASP A 183 -1.07 -18.93 -0.27
N ILE A 184 -0.81 -17.65 0.03
CA ILE A 184 -0.56 -17.16 1.39
C ILE A 184 -1.79 -17.22 2.30
N TYR A 185 -2.98 -17.36 1.71
CA TYR A 185 -4.24 -17.46 2.43
C TYR A 185 -5.20 -18.45 1.77
N LYS A 186 -6.11 -19.02 2.55
CA LYS A 186 -7.17 -19.87 2.02
C LYS A 186 -8.26 -19.02 1.37
N ARG A 187 -8.43 -19.17 0.05
CA ARG A 187 -9.58 -18.63 -0.69
C ARG A 187 -10.87 -19.32 -0.26
N TRP A 188 -11.99 -18.62 -0.36
CA TRP A 188 -13.30 -19.21 -0.10
C TRP A 188 -13.60 -20.29 -1.14
N GLU A 189 -14.12 -21.43 -0.67
CA GLU A 189 -14.54 -22.60 -1.46
C GLU A 189 -16.07 -22.71 -1.43
#